data_AF-A0A0S4L0V7-F1
#
_entry.id   AF-A0A0S4L0V7-F1
#
_cell.length_a   1.000
_cell.length_b   1.000
_cell.length_c   1.000
_cell.angle_alpha   90.00
_cell.angle_beta   90.00
_cell.angle_gamma   90.00
#
_symmetry.space_group_name_H-M   'P 1'
#
loop_
_entity.id
_entity.type
_entity.pdbx_description
1 polymer ?
#
loop_
_entity_poly.entity_id
_entity_poly.type
_entity_poly.pdbx_seq_one_letter_code
_entity_poly.pdbx_strand_id
1 'polypeptide(L)' 'VAFVPISGWHGDNMLEASAKMPWFKGWNVDRKEGKAEGKTLIDALDAILPPSRPTDKPLRLPL' A
#
# COMPACT_ATOMS: atom_id res chain seq x y z
N VAL A 1 -1.00 -8.31 2.87
CA VAL A 1 -1.83 -7.09 2.76
C VAL A 1 -1.34 -6.11 3.82
N ALA A 2 -1.16 -4.83 3.49
CA ALA A 2 -0.68 -3.83 4.44
C ALA A 2 -1.83 -3.37 5.35
N PHE A 3 -1.60 -3.33 6.66
CA PHE A 3 -2.56 -2.83 7.63
C PHE A 3 -2.01 -1.54 8.24
N VAL A 4 -2.65 -0.41 7.95
CA VAL A 4 -2.19 0.92 8.38
C VAL A 4 -3.28 1.55 9.27
N PRO A 5 -3.01 1.80 10.56
CA PRO A 5 -3.93 2.57 11.39
C PRO A 5 -3.85 4.04 10.99
N ILE A 6 -4.97 4.63 10.55
CA ILE A 6 -5.03 6.01 10.05
C ILE A 6 -6.10 6.85 10.75
N SER A 7 -5.91 8.17 10.75
CA SER A 7 -7.00 9.13 10.98
C SER A 7 -7.18 9.97 9.72
N GLY A 8 -8.24 9.70 8.94
CA GLY A 8 -8.50 10.44 7.70
C GLY A 8 -8.78 11.93 7.92
N TRP A 9 -9.34 12.31 9.08
CA TRP A 9 -9.63 13.70 9.40
C TRP A 9 -8.40 14.49 9.86
N HIS A 10 -7.56 13.88 10.72
CA HIS A 10 -6.38 14.55 11.28
C HIS A 10 -5.11 14.34 10.43
N GLY A 11 -5.16 13.48 9.41
CA GLY A 11 -4.02 13.16 8.54
C GLY A 11 -2.99 12.19 9.14
N ASP A 12 -3.27 11.62 10.32
CA ASP A 12 -2.34 10.73 11.02
C ASP A 12 -2.06 9.45 10.18
N ASN A 13 -0.77 9.16 9.96
CA ASN A 13 -0.27 8.03 9.14
C ASN A 13 -0.73 8.04 7.67
N MET A 14 -1.24 9.15 7.14
CA MET A 14 -1.62 9.23 5.72
C MET A 14 -0.40 9.48 4.83
N LEU A 15 0.28 10.61 5.06
CA LEU A 15 1.49 11.02 4.32
C LEU A 15 2.74 10.97 5.20
N GLU A 16 2.58 11.29 6.48
CA GLU A 16 3.66 11.30 7.47
C GLU A 16 3.29 10.41 8.66
N ALA A 17 4.31 9.86 9.33
CA ALA A 17 4.11 9.02 10.49
C ALA A 17 3.60 9.86 11.68
N SER A 18 2.52 9.41 12.31
CA SER A 18 1.94 10.08 13.48
C SER A 18 2.74 9.81 14.75
N ALA A 19 3.08 10.87 15.47
CA ALA A 19 3.68 10.77 16.81
C ALA A 19 2.68 10.27 17.88
N LYS A 20 1.37 10.27 17.59
CA LYS A 20 0.32 9.85 18.53
C LYS A 20 0.20 8.33 18.67
N MET A 21 0.86 7.57 17.80
CA MET A 21 0.76 6.11 17.74
C MET A 21 2.14 5.44 17.97
N PRO A 22 2.76 5.61 19.17
CA PRO A 22 4.09 5.08 19.46
C PRO A 22 4.16 3.55 19.46
N TRP A 23 3.01 2.88 19.58
CA TRP A 23 2.89 1.42 19.54
C TRP A 23 3.00 0.85 18.11
N PHE A 24 2.71 1.66 17.09
CA PHE A 24 2.73 1.21 15.69
C PHE A 24 4.15 1.34 15.12
N LYS A 25 4.79 0.19 14.85
CA LYS A 25 6.16 0.14 14.32
C LYS A 25 6.24 0.20 12.80
N GLY A 26 5.11 0.07 12.12
CA GLY A 26 5.01 -0.07 10.67
C GLY A 26 4.23 -1.32 10.28
N TRP A 27 3.89 -1.39 9.00
CA TRP A 27 3.27 -2.54 8.36
C TRP A 27 4.32 -3.28 7.54
N ASN A 28 4.17 -4.61 7.43
CA ASN A 28 5.02 -5.47 6.60
C ASN A 28 4.13 -6.34 5.71
N VAL A 29 4.50 -6.49 4.44
CA VAL A 29 3.82 -7.37 3.49
C VAL A 29 4.81 -8.29 2.80
N ASP A 30 4.62 -9.59 2.99
CA ASP A 30 5.30 -10.63 2.23
C ASP A 30 4.50 -10.97 0.96
N ARG A 31 5.14 -10.87 -0.21
CA ARG A 31 4.59 -11.31 -1.50
C ARG A 31 5.58 -12.23 -2.21
N LYS A 32 5.09 -12.99 -3.19
CA LYS A 32 5.93 -13.85 -4.04
C LYS A 32 7.05 -13.09 -4.77
N GLU A 33 6.82 -11.81 -5.07
CA GLU A 33 7.71 -10.97 -5.88
C GLU A 33 8.55 -10.00 -5.03
N GLY A 34 8.42 -10.04 -3.69
CA GLY A 34 9.22 -9.20 -2.79
C GLY A 34 8.55 -8.92 -1.45
N LYS A 35 9.36 -8.53 -0.46
CA LYS A 35 8.89 -7.96 0.82
C LYS A 35 8.81 -6.45 0.72
N ALA A 36 7.76 -5.86 1.26
CA ALA A 36 7.62 -4.41 1.40
C ALA A 36 7.27 -4.05 2.85
N GLU A 37 7.84 -2.96 3.34
CA GLU A 37 7.60 -2.41 4.67
C GLU A 37 7.41 -0.90 4.58
N GLY A 38 6.64 -0.34 5.53
CA GLY A 38 6.38 1.10 5.58
C GLY A 38 5.59 1.50 6.82
N LYS A 39 5.30 2.79 6.96
CA LYS A 39 4.55 3.31 8.12
C LYS A 39 3.30 4.08 7.73
N THR A 40 3.28 4.65 6.54
CA THR A 40 2.18 5.52 6.10
C THR A 40 1.31 4.82 5.07
N LEU A 41 0.15 5.41 4.79
CA LEU A 41 -0.77 4.96 3.74
C LEU A 41 -0.15 5.16 2.35
N ILE A 42 0.59 6.25 2.14
CA ILE A 42 1.28 6.47 0.86
C ILE A 42 2.34 5.41 0.61
N ASP A 43 3.14 5.03 1.63
CA ASP A 43 4.11 3.93 1.51
C ASP A 43 3.40 2.62 1.08
N ALA A 44 2.19 2.38 1.63
CA ALA A 44 1.43 1.17 1.34
C ALA A 44 0.90 1.15 -0.10
N LEU A 45 0.56 2.32 -0.66
CA LEU A 45 0.14 2.49 -2.05
C LEU A 45 1.32 2.37 -3.01
N ASP A 46 2.46 2.97 -2.70
CA ASP A 46 3.69 2.87 -3.51
C ASP A 46 4.25 1.43 -3.54
N ALA A 47 4.00 0.67 -2.48
CA ALA A 47 4.33 -0.75 -2.42
C ALA A 47 3.39 -1.64 -3.26
N ILE A 48 2.37 -1.11 -3.93
CA ILE A 48 1.52 -1.89 -4.84
C ILE A 48 2.31 -2.16 -6.12
N LEU A 49 2.44 -3.44 -6.46
CA LEU A 49 3.12 -3.84 -7.70
C LEU A 49 2.23 -3.46 -8.89
N PRO A 50 2.80 -2.87 -9.95
CA PRO A 50 2.04 -2.55 -11.14
C PRO A 50 1.44 -3.84 -11.72
N PRO A 51 0.15 -3.83 -12.12
CA PRO A 51 -0.47 -5.01 -12.68
C PRO A 51 0.20 -5.40 -13.99
N SER A 52 0.34 -6.71 -14.22
CA SER A 52 0.84 -7.20 -15.51
C SER A 52 -0.12 -6.78 -16.63
N ARG A 53 0.41 -6.10 -17.64
CA ARG A 53 -0.36 -5.70 -18.82
C ARG A 53 -0.82 -6.97 -19.55
N PRO A 54 -2.11 -7.10 -19.92
CA PRO A 54 -2.63 -8.31 -20.55
C PRO A 54 -2.29 -8.38 -22.05
N THR A 55 -1.01 -8.25 -22.43
CA THR A 55 -0.55 -8.36 -23.82
C THR A 55 -0.65 -9.79 -24.35
N ASP A 56 -0.56 -10.77 -23.47
CA ASP A 56 -0.63 -12.20 -23.82
C ASP A 56 -2.07 -12.71 -23.92
N LYS A 57 -3.05 -11.87 -23.56
CA LYS A 57 -4.46 -12.23 -23.61
C LYS A 57 -5.08 -11.79 -24.94
N PRO A 58 -6.04 -12.56 -25.48
CA PRO A 58 -6.79 -12.14 -26.67
C PRO A 58 -7.49 -10.78 -26.47
N LEU A 59 -7.55 -9.98 -27.55
CA LEU A 59 -8.22 -8.67 -27.55
C LEU A 59 -9.69 -8.78 -27.09
N ARG A 60 -10.10 -7.88 -26.20
CA ARG A 60 -11.48 -7.69 -25.75
C ARG A 60 -11.79 -6.20 -25.69
N LEU A 61 -12.86 -5.77 -26.35
CA LEU A 61 -13.32 -4.37 -26.38
C LEU A 61 -14.82 -4.35 -26.06
N PRO A 62 -15.22 -4.03 -24.82
CA PRO A 62 -16.63 -3.86 -24.47
C PRO A 62 -17.18 -2.58 -25.12
N LEU A 63 -18.39 -2.67 -25.67
CA LEU A 63 -19.13 -1.56 -26.25
C LEU A 63 -19.94 -0.83 -25.18
#